data_AF-A0A9E5T9W2-F1
#
_entry.id   AF-A0A9E5T9W2-F1
#
_cell.length_a   1.000
_cell.length_b   1.000
_cell.length_c   1.000
_cell.angle_alpha   90.00
_cell.angle_beta   90.00
_cell.angle_gamma   90.00
#
_symmetry.space_group_name_H-M   'P 1'
#
loop_
_entity.id
_entity.type
_entity.pdbx_description
1 polymer ?
#
loop_
_entity_poly.entity_id
_entity_poly.type
_entity_poly.pdbx_seq_one_letter_code
_entity_poly.pdbx_strand_id
1 'polypeptide(L)'
;MQESATPNPHSAVPHRVAVTLVWATFLLLCAGALVTTEGAGMAFRDWPTSDGYNMFLYPWFAAAWDKFIEHGHRLLGALVGLITIVLTVCLWKFERRGWVVALGAAALALVIVQGTLGGLRVRAD
;
A
#
# COMPACT_ATOMS: atom_id res chain seq x y z
N MET A 1 19.83 -17.80 42.52
CA MET A 1 18.57 -17.85 41.76
C MET A 1 18.60 -16.72 40.75
N GLN A 2 19.00 -17.01 39.51
CA GLN A 2 18.90 -16.05 38.41
C GLN A 2 17.53 -16.25 37.77
N GLU A 3 16.64 -15.26 37.90
CA GLU A 3 15.40 -15.19 37.13
C GLU A 3 15.77 -15.10 35.65
N SER A 4 15.59 -16.21 34.93
CA SER A 4 15.60 -16.21 33.47
C SER A 4 14.38 -15.42 33.00
N ALA A 5 14.57 -14.13 32.68
CA ALA A 5 13.60 -13.34 31.93
C ALA A 5 13.38 -14.03 30.58
N THR A 6 12.34 -14.87 30.49
CA THR A 6 11.92 -15.41 29.21
C THR A 6 11.45 -14.22 28.37
N PRO A 7 12.08 -13.93 27.21
CA PRO A 7 11.56 -12.88 26.35
C PRO A 7 10.17 -13.33 25.92
N ASN A 8 9.16 -12.55 26.30
CA ASN A 8 7.79 -12.75 25.81
C ASN A 8 7.88 -12.88 24.28
N PRO A 9 7.45 -14.00 23.68
CA PRO A 9 7.37 -14.09 22.24
C PRO A 9 6.17 -13.24 21.82
N HIS A 10 6.35 -11.92 21.76
CA HIS A 10 5.53 -11.08 20.91
C HIS A 10 5.57 -11.75 19.54
N SER A 11 4.40 -12.16 19.03
CA SER A 11 4.34 -12.88 17.77
C SER A 11 5.15 -12.12 16.72
N ALA A 12 6.20 -12.75 16.18
CA ALA A 12 7.11 -12.07 15.26
C ALA A 12 6.41 -11.70 13.94
N VAL A 13 5.29 -12.35 13.64
CA VAL A 13 4.56 -12.23 12.38
C VAL A 13 3.92 -10.83 12.21
N PRO A 14 3.05 -10.32 13.09
CA PRO A 14 2.50 -8.97 12.96
C PRO A 14 3.59 -7.89 12.94
N HIS A 15 4.66 -8.06 13.71
CA HIS A 15 5.77 -7.11 13.71
C HIS A 15 6.48 -7.07 12.35
N ARG A 16 6.83 -8.23 11.79
CA ARG A 16 7.45 -8.32 10.46
C ARG A 16 6.55 -7.75 9.37
N VAL A 17 5.26 -8.06 9.38
CA VAL A 17 4.29 -7.52 8.42
C VAL A 17 4.17 -6.00 8.56
N ALA A 18 4.15 -5.47 9.78
CA ALA A 18 4.13 -4.03 10.03
C ALA A 18 5.39 -3.34 9.51
N VAL A 19 6.58 -3.91 9.74
CA VAL A 19 7.84 -3.39 9.18
C VAL A 19 7.82 -3.41 7.65
N THR A 20 7.34 -4.49 7.04
CA THR A 20 7.16 -4.57 5.58
C THR A 20 6.19 -3.50 5.08
N LEU A 21 5.09 -3.24 5.79
CA LEU A 21 4.13 -2.20 5.44
C LEU A 21 4.75 -0.81 5.49
N VAL A 22 5.58 -0.51 6.49
CA VAL A 22 6.28 0.78 6.62
C VAL A 22 7.18 1.01 5.42
N TRP A 23 8.01 0.03 5.06
CA TRP A 23 8.90 0.16 3.91
C TRP A 23 8.14 0.27 2.58
N ALA A 24 7.08 -0.54 2.39
CA ALA A 24 6.25 -0.46 1.20
C ALA A 24 5.55 0.91 1.07
N THR A 25 5.03 1.45 2.17
CA THR A 25 4.43 2.79 2.21
C THR A 25 5.45 3.87 1.91
N PHE A 26 6.67 3.77 2.46
CA PHE A 26 7.74 4.71 2.15
C PHE A 26 8.07 4.73 0.65
N LEU A 27 8.23 3.56 0.02
CA LEU A 27 8.45 3.47 -1.42
C LEU A 27 7.27 4.02 -2.23
N LEU A 28 6.03 3.79 -1.78
CA LEU A 28 4.84 4.37 -2.40
C LEU A 28 4.87 5.91 -2.39
N LEU A 29 5.28 6.51 -1.27
CA LEU A 29 5.45 7.97 -1.16
C LEU A 29 6.51 8.49 -2.12
N CYS A 30 7.67 7.82 -2.21
CA CYS A 30 8.72 8.18 -3.16
C CYS A 30 8.23 8.08 -4.61
N ALA A 31 7.52 7.00 -4.97
CA ALA A 31 6.96 6.84 -6.31
C ALA A 31 5.90 7.90 -6.63
N GLY A 32 5.04 8.25 -5.66
CA GLY A 32 4.05 9.32 -5.83
C GLY A 32 4.68 10.70 -6.01
N ALA A 33 5.76 10.97 -5.27
CA ALA A 33 6.55 12.18 -5.45
C ALA A 33 7.18 12.22 -6.85
N LEU A 34 7.76 11.12 -7.32
CA LEU A 34 8.34 11.02 -8.66
C LEU A 34 7.31 11.28 -9.76
N VAL A 35 6.14 10.64 -9.70
CA VAL A 35 5.02 10.87 -10.65
C VAL A 35 4.59 12.33 -10.66
N THR A 36 4.60 13.00 -9.50
CA THR A 36 4.25 14.42 -9.40
C THR A 36 5.33 15.32 -10.01
N THR A 37 6.61 15.03 -9.78
CA THR A 37 7.74 15.80 -10.32
C THR A 37 7.84 15.70 -11.83
N GLU A 38 7.61 14.50 -12.39
CA GLU A 38 7.66 14.25 -13.83
C GLU A 38 6.38 14.70 -14.57
N GLY A 39 5.37 15.21 -13.86
CA GLY A 39 4.09 15.60 -14.46
C GLY A 39 3.26 14.42 -15.01
N ALA A 40 3.67 13.19 -14.72
CA ALA A 40 3.08 11.96 -15.24
C ALA A 40 1.79 11.54 -14.53
N GLY A 41 1.26 12.35 -13.61
CA GLY A 41 0.08 12.01 -12.80
C GLY A 41 -1.23 11.84 -13.57
N MET A 42 -1.24 12.18 -14.87
CA MET A 42 -2.39 12.09 -15.78
C MET A 42 -2.04 11.29 -17.06
N ALA A 43 -1.02 10.43 -17.00
CA ALA A 43 -0.60 9.63 -18.15
C ALA A 43 -1.64 8.56 -18.53
N PHE A 44 -2.43 8.08 -17.57
CA PHE A 44 -3.68 7.34 -17.79
C PHE A 44 -4.90 8.23 -17.60
N ARG A 45 -5.82 8.20 -18.57
CA ARG A 45 -7.12 8.91 -18.49
C ARG A 45 -8.21 8.11 -17.78
N ASP A 46 -7.89 6.89 -17.39
CA ASP A 46 -8.81 5.95 -16.79
C ASP A 46 -8.25 5.36 -15.48
N TRP A 47 -9.20 4.97 -14.66
CA TRP A 47 -9.02 4.25 -13.40
C TRP A 47 -10.32 3.49 -13.17
N PRO A 48 -10.36 2.25 -12.64
CA PRO A 48 -9.24 1.42 -12.18
C PRO A 48 -8.49 0.70 -13.30
N THR A 49 -8.90 0.84 -14.56
CA THR A 49 -8.17 0.33 -15.73
C THR A 49 -6.99 1.24 -16.11
N SER A 50 -6.10 0.74 -16.97
CA SER A 50 -4.99 1.49 -17.56
C SER A 50 -5.09 1.40 -19.08
N ASP A 51 -5.60 2.44 -19.74
CA ASP A 51 -5.95 2.49 -21.16
C ASP A 51 -6.85 1.33 -21.62
N GLY A 52 -7.84 0.96 -20.81
CA GLY A 52 -8.75 -0.16 -21.08
C GLY A 52 -8.17 -1.55 -20.80
N TYR A 53 -6.89 -1.66 -20.42
CA TYR A 53 -6.32 -2.89 -19.90
C TYR A 53 -6.67 -3.07 -18.42
N ASN A 54 -6.73 -4.35 -17.99
CA ASN A 54 -6.74 -4.68 -16.57
C ASN A 54 -5.45 -4.14 -15.92
N MET A 55 -5.56 -3.57 -14.72
CA MET A 55 -4.46 -2.95 -13.97
C MET A 55 -3.23 -3.86 -13.79
N PHE A 56 -3.39 -5.18 -13.81
CA PHE A 56 -2.27 -6.13 -13.70
C PHE A 56 -1.74 -6.67 -15.04
N LEU A 57 -2.43 -6.39 -16.15
CA LEU A 57 -2.11 -6.93 -17.49
C LEU A 57 -1.66 -5.86 -18.48
N TYR A 58 -1.48 -4.62 -18.01
CA TYR A 58 -1.00 -3.53 -18.85
C TYR A 58 0.44 -3.83 -19.35
N PRO A 59 0.77 -3.58 -20.64
CA PRO A 59 2.10 -3.82 -21.21
C PRO A 59 3.14 -2.81 -20.69
N TRP A 60 3.47 -2.93 -19.40
CA TRP A 60 4.21 -1.95 -18.61
C TRP A 60 5.63 -1.71 -19.15
N PHE A 61 6.36 -2.75 -19.52
CA PHE A 61 7.73 -2.63 -20.03
C PHE A 61 7.85 -2.05 -21.45
N ALA A 62 6.73 -1.98 -22.18
CA ALA A 62 6.68 -1.35 -23.50
C ALA A 62 6.09 0.07 -23.45
N ALA A 63 5.72 0.55 -22.26
CA ALA A 63 5.08 1.84 -22.08
C ALA A 63 6.08 3.00 -22.15
N ALA A 64 5.61 4.18 -22.56
CA ALA A 64 6.35 5.43 -22.41
C ALA A 64 6.68 5.69 -20.93
N TRP A 65 7.77 6.42 -20.68
CA TRP A 65 8.30 6.67 -19.33
C TRP A 65 7.23 7.18 -18.36
N ASP A 66 6.41 8.14 -18.76
CA ASP A 66 5.35 8.73 -17.93
C ASP A 66 4.32 7.67 -17.48
N LYS A 67 3.88 6.82 -18.42
CA LYS A 67 2.97 5.70 -18.12
C LYS A 67 3.66 4.63 -17.28
N PHE A 68 4.96 4.41 -17.47
CA PHE A 68 5.73 3.46 -16.68
C PHE A 68 5.76 3.87 -15.20
N ILE A 69 6.08 5.13 -14.90
CA ILE A 69 6.16 5.61 -13.52
C ILE A 69 4.76 5.72 -12.86
N GLU A 70 3.73 6.17 -13.60
CA GLU A 70 2.37 6.24 -13.05
C GLU A 70 1.81 4.84 -12.78
N HIS A 71 1.98 3.90 -13.71
CA HIS A 71 1.53 2.52 -13.53
C HIS A 71 2.25 1.84 -12.36
N GLY A 72 3.57 2.08 -12.22
CA GLY A 72 4.36 1.58 -11.10
C GLY A 72 3.84 2.09 -9.75
N HIS A 73 3.49 3.38 -9.67
CA HIS A 73 2.86 3.96 -8.47
C HIS A 73 1.51 3.29 -8.15
N ARG A 74 0.66 3.05 -9.16
CA ARG A 74 -0.63 2.35 -8.98
C ARG A 74 -0.43 0.92 -8.45
N LEU A 75 0.54 0.18 -8.99
CA LEU A 75 0.87 -1.18 -8.55
C LEU A 75 1.42 -1.20 -7.11
N LEU A 76 2.28 -0.24 -6.74
CA LEU A 76 2.74 -0.08 -5.36
C LEU A 76 1.59 0.24 -4.41
N GLY A 77 0.62 1.07 -4.83
CA GLY A 77 -0.58 1.35 -4.04
C GLY A 77 -1.40 0.09 -3.77
N ALA A 78 -1.59 -0.75 -4.78
CA ALA A 78 -2.27 -2.03 -4.63
C ALA A 78 -1.50 -2.99 -3.69
N LEU A 79 -0.18 -3.05 -3.78
CA LEU A 79 0.66 -3.85 -2.90
C LEU A 79 0.55 -3.38 -1.44
N VAL A 80 0.63 -2.07 -1.18
CA VAL A 80 0.45 -1.49 0.16
C VAL A 80 -0.93 -1.82 0.72
N GLY A 81 -1.99 -1.71 -0.10
CA GLY A 81 -3.34 -2.14 0.27
C GLY A 81 -3.39 -3.62 0.69
N LEU A 82 -2.80 -4.52 -0.09
CA LEU A 82 -2.77 -5.95 0.21
C LEU A 82 -2.02 -6.25 1.51
N ILE A 83 -0.83 -5.67 1.71
CA ILE A 83 -0.05 -5.83 2.94
C ILE A 83 -0.84 -5.30 4.15
N THR A 84 -1.56 -4.20 3.99
CA THR A 84 -2.39 -3.63 5.05
C THR A 84 -3.53 -4.57 5.43
N ILE A 85 -4.20 -5.20 4.46
CA ILE A 85 -5.23 -6.24 4.72
C ILE A 85 -4.63 -7.41 5.50
N VAL A 86 -3.47 -7.91 5.07
CA VAL A 86 -2.76 -9.00 5.76
C VAL A 86 -2.43 -8.59 7.20
N LEU A 87 -1.93 -7.37 7.41
CA LEU A 87 -1.66 -6.84 8.75
C LEU A 87 -2.92 -6.80 9.61
N THR A 88 -4.02 -6.25 9.10
CA THR A 88 -5.30 -6.16 9.82
C THR A 88 -5.80 -7.54 10.23
N VAL A 89 -5.72 -8.54 9.33
CA VAL A 89 -6.12 -9.93 9.64
C VAL A 89 -5.17 -10.57 10.67
N CYS A 90 -3.86 -10.35 10.55
CA CYS A 90 -2.89 -10.83 11.53
C CYS A 90 -3.13 -10.22 12.92
N LEU A 91 -3.36 -8.92 13.00
CA LEU A 91 -3.68 -8.25 14.26
C LEU A 91 -4.98 -8.80 14.85
N TRP A 92 -6.02 -8.96 14.04
CA TRP A 92 -7.30 -9.50 14.53
C TRP A 92 -7.20 -10.93 15.08
N LYS A 93 -6.29 -11.76 14.53
CA LYS A 93 -6.09 -13.15 14.97
C LYS A 93 -5.12 -13.31 16.15
N PHE A 94 -4.06 -12.50 16.21
CA PHE A 94 -2.95 -12.73 17.14
C PHE A 94 -2.80 -11.67 18.23
N GLU A 95 -3.45 -10.51 18.10
CA GLU A 95 -3.30 -9.41 19.06
C GLU A 95 -4.49 -9.36 20.03
N ARG A 96 -4.19 -9.33 21.33
CA ARG A 96 -5.22 -9.26 22.39
C ARG A 96 -5.63 -7.83 22.71
N ARG A 97 -4.77 -6.86 22.38
CA ARG A 97 -5.00 -5.44 22.65
C ARG A 97 -5.93 -4.85 21.59
N GLY A 98 -7.18 -4.61 21.98
CA GLY A 98 -8.20 -4.07 21.06
C GLY A 98 -7.82 -2.74 20.39
N TRP A 99 -7.05 -1.88 21.06
CA TRP A 99 -6.57 -0.62 20.47
C TRP A 99 -5.60 -0.84 19.31
N VAL A 100 -4.77 -1.89 19.34
CA VAL A 100 -3.84 -2.20 18.25
C VAL A 100 -4.60 -2.72 17.03
N VAL A 101 -5.62 -3.56 17.26
CA VAL A 101 -6.53 -4.02 16.20
C VAL A 101 -7.28 -2.85 15.58
N ALA A 102 -7.76 -1.91 16.40
CA ALA A 102 -8.41 -0.68 15.93
C ALA A 102 -7.48 0.18 15.07
N LEU A 103 -6.19 0.32 15.45
CA LEU A 103 -5.20 1.00 14.62
C LEU A 103 -4.98 0.30 13.27
N GLY A 104 -4.91 -1.03 13.25
CA GLY A 104 -4.81 -1.81 12.02
C GLY A 104 -6.02 -1.64 11.10
N ALA A 105 -7.23 -1.55 11.67
CA ALA A 105 -8.46 -1.28 10.92
C ALA A 105 -8.50 0.17 10.40
N ALA A 106 -8.07 1.14 11.22
CA ALA A 106 -7.97 2.54 10.82
C ALA A 106 -6.95 2.74 9.68
N ALA A 107 -5.80 2.07 9.74
CA ALA A 107 -4.81 2.09 8.66
C ALA A 107 -5.40 1.56 7.35
N LEU A 108 -6.14 0.45 7.39
CA LEU A 108 -6.82 -0.10 6.21
C LEU A 108 -7.84 0.89 5.64
N ALA A 109 -8.65 1.51 6.50
CA ALA A 109 -9.62 2.52 6.08
C ALA A 109 -8.94 3.72 5.40
N LEU A 110 -7.82 4.20 5.95
CA LEU A 110 -7.04 5.29 5.38
C LEU A 110 -6.47 4.92 4.01
N VAL A 111 -5.94 3.71 3.83
CA VAL A 111 -5.42 3.25 2.52
C VAL A 111 -6.53 3.16 1.48
N ILE A 112 -7.72 2.69 1.86
CA ILE A 112 -8.88 2.66 0.96
C ILE A 112 -9.26 4.08 0.54
N VAL A 113 -9.39 4.99 1.50
CA VAL A 113 -9.73 6.40 1.23
C VAL A 113 -8.66 7.07 0.37
N GLN A 114 -7.38 6.85 0.64
CA GLN A 114 -6.28 7.40 -0.14
C GLN A 114 -6.30 6.87 -1.59
N GLY A 115 -6.54 5.56 -1.77
CA GLY A 115 -6.63 4.94 -3.09
C GLY A 115 -7.83 5.43 -3.89
N THR A 116 -8.99 5.58 -3.27
CA THR A 116 -10.20 6.09 -3.95
C THR A 116 -10.06 7.57 -4.31
N LEU A 117 -9.54 8.41 -3.41
CA LEU A 117 -9.28 9.83 -3.71
C LEU A 117 -8.26 9.99 -4.84
N GLY A 118 -7.19 9.18 -4.85
CA GLY A 118 -6.20 9.17 -5.92
C GLY A 118 -6.82 8.80 -7.27
N GLY A 119 -7.66 7.76 -7.31
CA GLY A 119 -8.36 7.34 -8.52
C GLY A 119 -9.41 8.35 -9.01
N LEU A 120 -10.13 9.01 -8.09
CA LEU A 120 -11.10 10.05 -8.43
C LEU A 120 -10.44 11.31 -8.98
N ARG A 121 -9.26 11.70 -8.46
CA ARG A 121 -8.49 12.84 -8.99
C ARG A 121 -8.22 12.70 -10.49
N VAL A 122 -7.86 11.49 -10.95
CA VAL A 122 -7.58 11.23 -12.37
C VAL A 122 -8.82 11.39 -13.25
N ARG A 123 -10.03 11.15 -12.71
CA ARG A 123 -11.29 11.24 -13.47
C ARG A 123 -11.93 12.63 -13.45
N ALA A 124 -11.49 13.52 -12.56
CA ALA A 124 -12.12 14.82 -12.32
C ALA A 124 -11.59 15.94 -13.22
N ASP A 125 -10.54 15.68 -13.99
CA ASP A 125 -9.96 16.56 -15.02
C ASP A 125 -10.13 15.92 -16.42
#